data_AF-A0A920V2C0-F1
#
_entry.id   AF-A0A920V2C0-F1
#
_cell.length_a   1.000
_cell.length_b   1.000
_cell.length_c   1.000
_cell.angle_alpha   90.00
_cell.angle_beta   90.00
_cell.angle_gamma   90.00
#
_symmetry.space_group_name_H-M   'P 1'
#
loop_
_entity.id
_entity.type
_entity.pdbx_description
1 polymer ?
#
loop_
_entity_poly.entity_id
_entity_poly.type
_entity_poly.pdbx_seq_one_letter_code
_entity_poly.pdbx_strand_id
1 'polypeptide(L)'
;MDSRCGTPRPPIQTQTDRVALAVRYGPWWLNSEILRPGSETRRQMVGEPGLKDNQVPPVPRDVYDRLPQKVQPLYRHWIET
;
A
#
# COMPACT_ATOMS: atom_id res chain seq x y z
N MET A 1 9.64 11.93 2.65
CA MET A 1 8.88 12.59 3.73
C MET A 1 8.86 11.65 4.91
N ASP A 2 9.20 12.12 6.10
CA ASP A 2 9.22 11.29 7.31
C ASP A 2 7.79 11.04 7.81
N SER A 3 7.50 9.82 8.28
CA SER A 3 6.15 9.41 8.71
C SER A 3 5.60 10.20 9.90
N ARG A 4 6.43 10.99 10.60
CA ARG A 4 6.03 11.85 11.73
C ARG A 4 5.64 13.27 11.29
N CYS A 5 5.82 13.62 10.02
CA CYS A 5 5.42 14.93 9.52
C CYS A 5 3.94 14.93 9.10
N GLY A 6 3.15 15.85 9.64
CA GLY A 6 1.78 16.09 9.18
C GLY A 6 1.76 16.86 7.86
N THR A 7 1.00 16.38 6.87
CA THR A 7 1.05 16.92 5.50
C THR A 7 -0.36 17.15 4.93
N PRO A 8 -0.99 18.29 5.23
CA PRO A 8 -2.31 18.60 4.67
C PRO A 8 -2.22 18.75 3.15
N ARG A 9 -3.24 18.24 2.44
CA ARG A 9 -3.38 18.50 1.00
C ARG A 9 -4.04 19.87 0.82
N PRO A 10 -3.41 20.83 0.10
CA PRO A 10 -4.04 22.12 -0.18
C PRO A 10 -5.21 21.95 -1.15
N PRO A 11 -6.21 22.86 -1.12
CA PRO A 11 -7.34 22.84 -2.05
C PRO A 11 -6.87 22.95 -3.50
N ILE A 12 -7.60 22.29 -4.41
CA ILE A 12 -7.36 22.40 -5.86
C ILE A 12 -7.97 23.71 -6.34
N GLN A 13 -7.19 24.53 -7.05
CA GLN A 13 -7.62 25.86 -7.55
C GLN A 13 -7.83 25.89 -9.06
N THR A 14 -7.64 24.76 -9.75
CA THR A 14 -7.72 24.65 -11.21
C THR A 14 -8.72 23.57 -11.62
N GLN A 15 -9.19 23.62 -12.87
CA GLN A 15 -10.07 22.60 -13.46
C GLN A 15 -9.27 21.45 -14.13
N THR A 16 -7.99 21.32 -13.79
CA THR A 16 -7.09 20.30 -14.34
C THR A 16 -6.85 19.20 -13.32
N ASP A 17 -6.76 17.96 -13.79
CA ASP A 17 -6.50 16.81 -12.93
C ASP A 17 -5.13 16.93 -12.25
N ARG A 18 -5.13 16.76 -10.91
CA ARG A 18 -3.90 16.68 -10.12
C ARG A 18 -3.59 15.22 -9.79
N VAL A 19 -2.64 14.65 -10.53
CA VAL A 19 -2.22 13.25 -10.34
C VAL A 19 -0.94 13.18 -9.51
N ALA A 20 -0.91 12.25 -8.54
CA ALA A 20 0.28 11.96 -7.75
C ALA A 20 0.36 10.45 -7.46
N LEU A 21 1.59 9.90 -7.46
CA LEU A 21 1.86 8.52 -7.06
C LEU A 21 2.58 8.51 -5.71
N ALA A 22 1.92 7.99 -4.68
CA ALA A 22 2.53 7.84 -3.36
C ALA A 22 3.29 6.50 -3.27
N VAL A 23 4.62 6.54 -3.23
CA VAL A 23 5.47 5.38 -2.95
C VAL A 23 5.94 5.46 -1.50
N ARG A 24 5.56 4.47 -0.68
CA ARG A 24 5.92 4.41 0.74
C ARG A 24 6.83 3.22 0.98
N TYR A 25 8.00 3.50 1.55
CA TYR A 25 8.93 2.47 2.02
C TYR A 25 8.71 2.27 3.51
N GLY A 26 8.53 1.01 3.91
CA GLY A 26 8.40 0.60 5.30
C GLY A 26 9.28 -0.62 5.59
N PRO A 27 9.68 -0.84 6.85
CA PRO A 27 10.35 -2.08 7.23
C PRO A 27 9.43 -3.29 6.97
N TRP A 28 9.99 -4.37 6.43
CA TRP A 28 9.23 -5.57 6.07
C TRP A 28 8.52 -6.27 7.23
N TRP A 29 8.95 -6.00 8.47
CA TRP A 29 8.37 -6.55 9.70
C TRP A 29 7.14 -5.76 10.19
N LEU A 30 6.78 -4.65 9.54
CA LEU A 30 5.55 -3.93 9.85
C LEU A 30 4.33 -4.69 9.29
N ASN A 31 3.32 -4.90 10.13
CA ASN A 31 2.11 -5.59 9.71
C ASN A 31 1.38 -4.82 8.59
N SER A 32 1.35 -5.41 7.40
CA SER A 32 0.67 -4.86 6.22
C SER A 32 -0.66 -5.56 5.92
N GLU A 33 -1.07 -6.53 6.73
CA GLU A 33 -2.29 -7.33 6.49
C GLU A 33 -3.57 -6.49 6.46
N ILE A 34 -3.62 -5.35 7.16
CA ILE A 34 -4.74 -4.40 7.06
C ILE A 34 -5.00 -3.93 5.62
N LEU A 35 -3.98 -3.91 4.77
CA LEU A 35 -4.06 -3.53 3.36
C LEU A 35 -4.41 -4.70 2.44
N ARG A 36 -4.19 -5.95 2.87
CA ARG A 36 -4.48 -7.14 2.07
C ARG A 36 -6.00 -7.31 1.92
N PRO A 37 -6.53 -7.40 0.70
CA PRO A 37 -7.93 -7.74 0.48
C PRO A 37 -8.28 -9.07 1.13
N GLY A 38 -9.42 -9.12 1.83
CA GLY A 38 -9.93 -10.35 2.44
C GLY A 38 -9.19 -10.85 3.68
N SER A 39 -8.17 -10.14 4.18
CA SER A 39 -7.51 -10.54 5.42
C SER A 39 -8.41 -10.33 6.64
N GLU A 40 -8.19 -11.17 7.66
CA GLU A 40 -8.87 -11.06 8.95
C GLU A 40 -8.60 -9.71 9.63
N THR A 41 -7.34 -9.26 9.59
CA THR A 41 -6.92 -7.96 10.15
C THR A 41 -7.70 -6.81 9.51
N ARG A 42 -7.85 -6.83 8.18
CA ARG A 42 -8.63 -5.80 7.47
C ARG A 42 -10.11 -5.85 7.83
N ARG A 43 -10.69 -7.05 7.93
CA ARG A 43 -12.10 -7.21 8.32
C ARG A 43 -12.36 -6.53 9.67
N GLN A 44 -11.56 -6.86 10.68
CA GLN A 44 -11.72 -6.32 12.04
C GLN A 44 -11.44 -4.82 12.14
N MET A 45 -10.36 -4.35 11.50
CA MET A 45 -9.89 -2.97 11.69
C MET A 45 -10.54 -1.95 10.74
N VAL A 46 -11.05 -2.40 9.58
CA VAL A 46 -11.61 -1.50 8.56
C VAL A 46 -13.06 -1.84 8.24
N GLY A 47 -13.36 -3.13 8.01
CA GLY A 47 -14.69 -3.58 7.60
C GLY A 47 -15.75 -3.40 8.69
N GLU A 48 -15.55 -4.04 9.84
CA GLU A 48 -16.50 -4.01 10.98
C GLU A 48 -16.78 -2.59 11.49
N PRO A 49 -15.80 -1.67 11.59
CA PRO A 49 -16.04 -0.30 12.02
C PRO A 49 -16.60 0.62 10.91
N GLY A 50 -16.74 0.12 9.67
CA GLY A 50 -17.24 0.91 8.53
C GLY A 50 -16.26 1.97 8.02
N LEU A 51 -14.96 1.78 8.25
CA LEU A 51 -13.90 2.70 7.81
C LEU A 51 -13.51 2.46 6.35
N LYS A 52 -12.71 3.38 5.79
CA LYS A 52 -12.16 3.26 4.44
C LYS A 52 -10.65 3.38 4.48
N ASP A 53 -9.99 2.47 3.77
CA ASP A 53 -8.55 2.49 3.54
C ASP A 53 -8.22 1.81 2.21
N ASN A 54 -7.00 2.04 1.72
CA ASN A 54 -6.46 1.43 0.52
C ASN A 54 -6.47 -0.09 0.59
N GLN A 55 -6.58 -0.70 -0.58
CA GLN A 55 -6.40 -2.13 -0.78
C GLN A 55 -5.16 -2.35 -1.63
N VAL A 56 -4.27 -3.21 -1.16
CA VAL A 56 -3.02 -3.54 -1.85
C VAL A 56 -2.97 -5.06 -1.99
N PRO A 57 -3.38 -5.60 -3.15
CA PRO A 57 -3.29 -7.04 -3.36
C PRO A 57 -1.82 -7.49 -3.34
N PRO A 58 -1.56 -8.75 -2.96
CA PRO A 58 -0.24 -9.37 -3.14
C PRO A 58 0.19 -9.35 -4.62
N VAL A 59 1.51 -9.39 -4.84
CA VAL A 59 2.08 -9.42 -6.19
C VAL A 59 1.94 -10.84 -6.75
N PRO A 60 1.35 -11.01 -7.95
CA PRO A 60 1.31 -12.31 -8.60
C PRO A 60 2.71 -12.90 -8.80
N ARG A 61 2.84 -14.22 -8.65
CA ARG A 61 4.15 -14.88 -8.67
C ARG A 61 4.90 -14.66 -10.00
N ASP A 62 4.21 -14.75 -11.11
CA ASP A 62 4.79 -14.53 -12.45
C ASP A 62 5.27 -13.08 -12.64
N VAL A 63 4.59 -12.11 -12.05
CA VAL A 63 5.01 -10.70 -12.06
C VAL A 63 6.27 -10.54 -11.22
N TYR A 64 6.32 -11.13 -10.02
CA TYR A 64 7.48 -11.08 -9.14
C TYR A 64 8.73 -11.66 -9.81
N ASP A 65 8.62 -12.82 -10.44
CA ASP A 65 9.73 -13.51 -11.07
C ASP A 65 10.33 -12.70 -12.26
N ARG A 66 9.54 -11.82 -12.88
CA ARG A 66 9.98 -10.89 -13.95
C ARG A 66 10.60 -9.59 -13.42
N LEU A 67 10.51 -9.29 -12.12
CA LEU A 67 11.09 -8.07 -11.56
C LEU A 67 12.62 -8.12 -11.62
N PRO A 68 13.30 -6.97 -11.79
CA PRO A 68 14.75 -6.90 -11.65
C PRO A 68 15.22 -7.48 -10.31
N GLN A 69 16.35 -8.20 -10.31
CA GLN A 69 16.88 -8.85 -9.10
C GLN A 69 17.06 -7.90 -7.91
N LYS A 70 17.36 -6.63 -8.16
CA LYS A 70 17.49 -5.61 -7.10
C LYS A 70 16.15 -5.15 -6.50
N VAL A 71 15.04 -5.38 -7.19
CA VAL A 71 13.67 -4.99 -6.78
C VAL A 71 12.96 -6.13 -6.07
N GLN A 72 13.23 -7.38 -6.45
CA GLN A 72 12.64 -8.58 -5.83
C GLN A 72 12.70 -8.60 -4.28
N PRO A 73 13.80 -8.18 -3.60
CA PRO A 73 13.84 -8.14 -2.14
C PRO A 73 12.80 -7.20 -1.51
N LEU A 74 12.36 -6.16 -2.23
CA LEU A 74 11.36 -5.20 -1.76
C LEU A 74 9.96 -5.81 -1.67
N TYR A 75 9.65 -6.81 -2.52
CA TYR A 75 8.31 -7.41 -2.62
C TYR A 75 8.23 -8.86 -2.11
N ARG A 76 9.35 -9.47 -1.72
CA ARG A 76 9.42 -10.90 -1.33
C ARG A 76 8.46 -11.32 -0.22
N HIS A 77 8.03 -10.38 0.62
CA HIS A 77 7.13 -10.60 1.75
C HIS A 77 5.65 -10.44 1.37
N TRP A 78 5.36 -10.07 0.12
CA TRP A 78 4.05 -9.68 -0.36
C TRP A 78 3.73 -10.31 -1.73
N ILE A 79 3.97 -11.62 -1.85
CA ILE A 79 3.69 -12.41 -3.07
C ILE A 79 2.44 -13.24 -2.83
N GLU A 80 1.68 -13.52 -3.89
CA GLU A 80 0.65 -14.56 -3.87
C GLU A 80 1.28 -15.93 -3.60
N THR A 81 0.72 -16.63 -2.62
CA THR A 81 1.06 -18.02 -2.28
C THR A 81 0.28 -19.00 -3.12
#